data_AF-A0A7L5UGH4-F1
#
_entry.id   AF-A0A7L5UGH4-F1
#
_cell.length_a   1.000
_cell.length_b   1.000
_cell.length_c   1.000
_cell.angle_alpha   90.00
_cell.angle_beta   90.00
_cell.angle_gamma   90.00
#
_symmetry.space_group_name_H-M   'P 1'
#
loop_
_entity.id
_entity.type
_entity.pdbx_description
1 polymer ?
#
loop_
_entity_poly.entity_id
_entity_poly.type
_entity_poly.pdbx_seq_one_letter_code
_entity_poly.pdbx_strand_id
1 'polypeptide(L)'
;MELFEKVDEKRVIREVRAFFFHDGLGEVTYAKIEREANIMLGLTGLSGDVTGIRGSAKGNSAEERLLNADEYYRAYNGIKIAIKSCHYPSDVILDKRYLKHWVISKVMAELNLSGNASYSSADHRAIFEFVEVIAKIKSMLNISDQVIPDFTQQKSRAKVGQI
;
A
#
# COMPACT_ATOMS: atom_id res chain seq x y z
N MET A 1 34.27 4.39 -4.99
CA MET A 1 33.74 3.26 -4.20
C MET A 1 32.47 3.79 -3.56
N GLU A 2 31.33 3.61 -4.23
CA GLU A 2 30.04 4.06 -3.72
C GLU A 2 29.70 3.22 -2.48
N LEU A 3 29.61 3.88 -1.32
CA LEU A 3 29.00 3.25 -0.15
C LEU A 3 27.52 3.08 -0.47
N PHE A 4 27.12 1.88 -0.88
CA PHE A 4 25.70 1.52 -0.87
C PHE A 4 25.17 1.79 0.54
N GLU A 5 24.26 2.76 0.66
CA GLU A 5 23.60 3.03 1.94
C GLU A 5 22.95 1.72 2.41
N LYS A 6 23.43 1.21 3.55
CA LYS A 6 22.92 -0.03 4.11
C LYS A 6 21.44 0.19 4.47
N VAL A 7 20.54 -0.53 3.79
CA VAL A 7 19.10 -0.47 4.06
C VAL A 7 18.86 -0.80 5.54
N ASP A 8 18.20 0.12 6.26
CA ASP A 8 17.83 -0.09 7.66
C ASP A 8 16.62 -1.02 7.73
N GLU A 9 16.89 -2.32 7.87
CA GLU A 9 15.91 -3.39 7.98
C GLU A 9 14.83 -3.11 9.05
N LYS A 10 15.21 -2.60 10.22
CA LYS A 10 14.27 -2.33 11.31
C LYS A 10 13.32 -1.20 10.94
N ARG A 11 13.83 -0.19 10.24
CA ARG A 11 13.02 0.89 9.71
C ARG A 11 12.06 0.37 8.65
N VAL A 12 12.52 -0.40 7.67
CA VAL A 12 11.65 -0.98 6.62
C VAL A 12 10.48 -1.74 7.24
N ILE A 13 10.76 -2.62 8.21
CA ILE A 13 9.73 -3.38 8.94
C ILE A 13 8.71 -2.46 9.61
N ARG A 14 9.17 -1.39 10.26
CA ARG A 14 8.29 -0.42 10.91
C ARG A 14 7.43 0.33 9.90
N GLU A 15 8.00 0.81 8.80
CA GLU A 15 7.26 1.58 7.78
C GLU A 15 6.21 0.72 7.07
N VAL A 16 6.53 -0.53 6.72
CA VAL A 16 5.56 -1.46 6.09
C VAL A 16 4.43 -1.80 7.06
N ARG A 17 4.75 -2.14 8.31
CA ARG A 17 3.71 -2.37 9.32
C ARG A 17 2.87 -1.11 9.53
N ALA A 18 3.48 0.05 9.59
CA ALA A 18 2.76 1.30 9.77
C ALA A 18 1.78 1.56 8.61
N PHE A 19 2.24 1.34 7.38
CA PHE A 19 1.44 1.48 6.17
C PHE A 19 0.15 0.63 6.19
N PHE A 20 0.22 -0.61 6.68
CA PHE A 20 -0.94 -1.51 6.71
C PHE A 20 -1.84 -1.35 7.95
N PHE A 21 -1.27 -1.00 9.11
CA PHE A 21 -2.02 -1.00 10.38
C PHE A 21 -2.43 0.39 10.87
N HIS A 22 -1.94 1.49 10.30
CA HIS A 22 -2.41 2.83 10.69
C HIS A 22 -3.71 3.25 9.99
N ASP A 23 -4.51 3.98 10.76
CA ASP A 23 -5.90 4.39 10.55
C ASP A 23 -6.06 5.46 9.44
N GLY A 24 -4.97 5.87 8.78
CA GLY A 24 -5.01 6.77 7.62
C GLY A 24 -5.33 8.24 7.93
N LEU A 25 -5.13 8.70 9.17
CA LEU A 25 -5.23 10.12 9.55
C LEU A 25 -3.91 10.84 9.25
N GLY A 26 -3.80 11.43 8.06
CA GLY A 26 -2.72 12.34 7.67
C GLY A 26 -1.51 11.71 6.97
N GLU A 27 -1.37 10.38 6.99
CA GLU A 27 -0.29 9.65 6.29
C GLU A 27 -0.84 8.75 5.18
N VAL A 28 0.03 8.38 4.23
CA VAL A 28 -0.28 7.47 3.12
C VAL A 28 -0.31 6.05 3.67
N THR A 29 -1.51 5.50 3.90
CA THR A 29 -1.73 4.14 4.43
C THR A 29 -2.57 3.30 3.47
N TYR A 30 -2.52 1.98 3.63
CA TYR A 30 -3.36 1.05 2.90
C TYR A 30 -4.86 1.38 3.09
N ALA A 31 -5.28 1.71 4.31
CA ALA A 31 -6.67 2.09 4.59
C ALA A 31 -7.12 3.35 3.81
N LYS A 32 -6.23 4.33 3.64
CA LYS A 32 -6.51 5.50 2.79
C LYS A 32 -6.68 5.07 1.33
N ILE A 33 -5.75 4.27 0.80
CA ILE A 33 -5.81 3.79 -0.58
C ILE A 33 -7.09 3.01 -0.84
N GLU A 34 -7.45 2.09 0.05
CA GLU A 34 -8.67 1.28 -0.07
C GLU A 34 -9.94 2.15 -0.06
N ARG A 35 -10.01 3.15 0.84
CA ARG A 35 -11.14 4.09 0.89
C ARG A 35 -11.27 4.90 -0.40
N GLU A 36 -10.17 5.48 -0.89
CA GLU A 36 -10.18 6.30 -2.11
C GLU A 36 -10.48 5.44 -3.36
N ALA A 37 -9.92 4.23 -3.45
CA ALA A 37 -10.23 3.28 -4.52
C ALA A 37 -11.71 2.85 -4.53
N ASN A 38 -12.31 2.66 -3.34
CA ASN A 38 -13.72 2.31 -3.21
C ASN A 38 -14.66 3.46 -3.61
N ILE A 39 -14.24 4.72 -3.47
CA ILE A 39 -14.98 5.87 -4.01
C ILE A 39 -15.10 5.74 -5.54
N MET A 40 -14.02 5.35 -6.24
CA MET A 40 -14.06 5.10 -7.68
C MET A 40 -15.04 3.98 -8.05
N LEU A 41 -15.02 2.86 -7.31
CA LEU A 41 -15.98 1.77 -7.52
C LEU A 41 -17.44 2.23 -7.31
N GLY A 42 -17.69 3.05 -6.30
CA GLY A 42 -18.98 3.70 -6.07
C GLY A 42 -19.40 4.64 -7.21
N LEU A 43 -18.44 5.38 -7.79
CA LEU A 43 -18.67 6.24 -8.96
C LEU A 43 -18.98 5.42 -10.22
N THR A 44 -18.35 4.26 -10.42
CA THR A 44 -18.68 3.34 -11.53
C THR A 44 -20.04 2.65 -11.36
N GLY A 45 -20.55 2.53 -10.13
CA GLY A 45 -21.90 2.05 -9.83
C GLY A 45 -23.01 3.07 -10.10
N LEU A 46 -22.67 4.35 -10.25
CA LEU A 46 -23.56 5.43 -10.68
C LEU A 46 -23.63 5.56 -12.21
N SER A 47 -23.51 4.44 -12.93
CA SER A 47 -23.79 4.36 -14.38
C SER A 47 -25.31 4.34 -14.69
N GLY A 48 -26.13 4.85 -13.77
CA GLY A 48 -27.52 5.20 -14.01
C GLY A 48 -27.63 6.72 -14.07
N ASP A 49 -27.69 7.24 -15.28
CA ASP A 49 -28.02 8.64 -15.61
C ASP A 49 -26.90 9.70 -15.46
N VAL A 50 -25.96 9.70 -16.41
CA VAL A 50 -25.12 10.87 -16.74
C VAL A 50 -25.77 11.66 -17.89
N THR A 51 -27.06 11.99 -17.80
CA THR A 51 -27.66 13.02 -18.67
C THR A 51 -28.07 14.30 -17.93
N GLY A 52 -27.71 14.42 -16.64
CA GLY A 52 -28.14 15.52 -15.78
C GLY A 52 -27.15 16.66 -15.48
N ILE A 53 -25.88 16.60 -15.87
CA ILE A 53 -24.94 17.70 -15.57
C ILE A 53 -24.99 18.75 -16.69
N ARG A 54 -26.08 19.52 -16.70
CA ARG A 54 -26.14 20.80 -17.40
C ARG A 54 -25.29 21.83 -16.65
N GLY A 55 -24.21 22.27 -17.30
CA GLY A 55 -23.62 23.59 -17.13
C GLY A 55 -23.02 23.93 -15.76
N SER A 56 -21.73 23.67 -15.59
CA SER A 56 -20.89 24.64 -14.88
C SER A 56 -19.50 24.67 -15.52
N ALA A 57 -19.10 25.86 -15.97
CA ALA A 57 -17.81 26.14 -16.59
C ALA A 57 -16.66 26.07 -15.56
N LYS A 58 -16.34 24.86 -15.07
CA LYS A 58 -15.16 24.55 -14.24
C LYS A 58 -14.56 23.20 -14.64
N GLY A 59 -14.06 23.11 -15.87
CA GLY A 59 -13.43 21.91 -16.43
C GLY A 59 -12.02 21.63 -15.89
N ASN A 60 -11.85 21.50 -14.57
CA ASN A 60 -10.59 21.01 -13.97
C ASN A 60 -10.82 20.14 -12.73
N SER A 61 -11.80 20.45 -11.88
CA SER A 61 -11.95 19.75 -10.59
C SER A 61 -12.53 18.33 -10.70
N ALA A 62 -13.37 18.07 -11.71
CA ALA A 62 -13.95 16.74 -11.92
C ALA A 62 -12.94 15.78 -12.57
N GLU A 63 -12.19 16.28 -13.56
CA GLU A 63 -11.13 15.52 -14.24
C GLU A 63 -9.97 15.20 -13.30
N GLU A 64 -9.53 16.16 -12.50
CA GLU A 64 -8.50 15.96 -11.47
C GLU A 64 -8.93 14.95 -10.39
N ARG A 65 -10.21 14.95 -10.00
CA ARG A 65 -10.77 13.94 -9.09
C ARG A 65 -10.78 12.54 -9.71
N LEU A 66 -11.11 12.42 -10.99
CA LEU A 66 -11.09 11.14 -11.70
C LEU A 66 -9.67 10.60 -11.88
N LEU A 67 -8.71 11.46 -12.22
CA LEU A 67 -7.29 11.09 -12.36
C LEU A 67 -6.71 10.62 -11.01
N ASN A 68 -7.00 11.34 -9.93
CA ASN A 68 -6.59 10.92 -8.59
C ASN A 68 -7.24 9.58 -8.18
N ALA A 69 -8.54 9.41 -8.45
CA ALA A 69 -9.25 8.17 -8.15
C ALA A 69 -8.70 6.96 -8.93
N ASP A 70 -8.35 7.15 -10.21
CA ASP A 70 -7.69 6.12 -11.04
C ASP A 70 -6.35 5.70 -10.44
N GLU A 71 -5.52 6.65 -10.00
CA GLU A 71 -4.23 6.32 -9.38
C GLU A 71 -4.39 5.49 -8.10
N TYR A 72 -5.34 5.86 -7.22
CA TYR A 72 -5.63 5.07 -6.01
C TYR A 72 -6.18 3.68 -6.34
N TYR A 73 -6.99 3.54 -7.39
CA TYR A 73 -7.50 2.25 -7.84
C TYR A 73 -6.39 1.35 -8.41
N ARG A 74 -5.48 1.92 -9.21
CA ARG A 74 -4.27 1.22 -9.68
C ARG A 74 -3.39 0.81 -8.50
N ALA A 75 -3.21 1.68 -7.51
CA ALA A 75 -2.45 1.39 -6.30
C ALA A 75 -3.07 0.25 -5.47
N TYR A 76 -4.38 0.29 -5.26
CA TYR A 76 -5.12 -0.76 -4.55
C TYR A 76 -4.93 -2.13 -5.23
N ASN A 77 -5.13 -2.18 -6.55
CA ASN A 77 -4.91 -3.41 -7.32
C ASN A 77 -3.45 -3.84 -7.34
N GLY A 78 -2.52 -2.89 -7.47
CA GLY A 78 -1.09 -3.12 -7.44
C GLY A 78 -0.63 -3.79 -6.15
N ILE A 79 -1.14 -3.35 -4.99
CA ILE A 79 -0.83 -3.97 -3.69
C ILE A 79 -1.31 -5.42 -3.64
N LYS A 80 -2.53 -5.71 -4.12
CA LYS A 80 -3.07 -7.07 -4.14
C LYS A 80 -2.28 -7.98 -5.08
N ILE A 81 -1.90 -7.48 -6.25
CA ILE A 81 -1.04 -8.19 -7.21
C ILE A 81 0.33 -8.46 -6.59
N ALA A 82 0.94 -7.47 -5.94
CA ALA A 82 2.25 -7.62 -5.30
C ALA A 82 2.22 -8.70 -4.21
N ILE A 83 1.22 -8.67 -3.34
CA ILE A 83 1.03 -9.70 -2.29
C ILE A 83 0.89 -11.09 -2.91
N LYS A 84 0.07 -11.23 -3.95
CA LYS A 84 -0.14 -12.52 -4.64
C LYS A 84 1.06 -13.01 -5.44
N SER A 85 1.98 -12.11 -5.78
CA SER A 85 3.22 -12.44 -6.50
C SER A 85 4.36 -12.82 -5.56
N CYS A 86 4.18 -12.66 -4.25
CA CYS A 86 5.11 -13.18 -3.26
C CYS A 86 5.00 -14.72 -3.15
N HIS A 87 6.04 -15.37 -2.62
CA HIS A 87 6.02 -16.79 -2.31
C HIS A 87 4.89 -17.13 -1.33
N TYR A 88 4.40 -18.37 -1.42
CA TYR A 88 3.20 -18.81 -0.71
C TYR A 88 3.14 -18.43 0.80
N PRO A 89 4.18 -18.66 1.62
CA PRO A 89 4.12 -18.25 3.03
C PRO A 89 4.01 -16.73 3.20
N SER A 90 4.70 -15.95 2.37
CA SER A 90 4.66 -14.49 2.38
C SER A 90 3.30 -13.95 1.94
N ASP A 91 2.72 -14.49 0.85
CA ASP A 91 1.36 -14.17 0.41
C ASP A 91 0.35 -14.42 1.53
N VAL A 92 0.40 -15.59 2.17
CA VAL A 92 -0.51 -15.93 3.27
C VAL A 92 -0.35 -14.96 4.44
N ILE A 93 0.88 -14.62 4.85
CA ILE A 93 1.10 -13.64 5.92
C ILE A 93 0.50 -12.29 5.52
N LEU A 94 0.85 -11.75 4.36
CA LEU A 94 0.40 -10.42 3.92
C LEU A 94 -1.13 -10.38 3.71
N ASP A 95 -1.73 -11.34 3.01
CA ASP A 95 -3.18 -11.42 2.78
C ASP A 95 -3.95 -11.61 4.08
N LYS A 96 -3.56 -12.57 4.93
CA LYS A 96 -4.33 -12.92 6.13
C LYS A 96 -4.06 -11.96 7.28
N ARG A 97 -2.80 -11.63 7.55
CA ARG A 97 -2.43 -10.78 8.68
C ARG A 97 -2.59 -9.30 8.37
N TYR A 98 -2.09 -8.84 7.22
CA TYR A 98 -2.00 -7.42 6.93
C TYR A 98 -3.28 -6.88 6.30
N LEU A 99 -3.89 -7.59 5.34
CA LEU A 99 -5.16 -7.15 4.72
C LEU A 99 -6.40 -7.55 5.52
N LYS A 100 -6.44 -8.80 6.02
CA LYS A 100 -7.63 -9.37 6.71
C LYS A 100 -7.57 -9.31 8.23
N HIS A 101 -6.48 -8.76 8.79
CA HIS A 101 -6.28 -8.57 10.22
C HIS A 101 -6.46 -9.83 11.08
N TRP A 102 -6.17 -11.03 10.53
CA TRP A 102 -6.21 -12.26 11.31
C TRP A 102 -5.23 -12.20 12.48
N VAL A 103 -5.60 -12.81 13.61
CA VAL A 103 -4.70 -12.97 14.75
C VAL A 103 -3.53 -13.89 14.39
N ILE A 104 -2.36 -13.63 14.96
CA ILE A 104 -1.10 -14.34 14.65
C ILE A 104 -1.25 -15.86 14.79
N SER A 105 -1.92 -16.34 15.85
CA SER A 105 -2.14 -17.77 16.08
C SER A 105 -2.87 -18.47 14.92
N LYS A 106 -3.81 -17.78 14.27
CA LYS A 106 -4.55 -18.32 13.12
C LYS A 106 -3.67 -18.40 11.87
N VAL A 107 -2.83 -17.41 11.66
CA VAL A 107 -1.87 -17.38 10.54
C VAL A 107 -0.79 -18.45 10.72
N MET A 108 -0.29 -18.61 11.96
CA MET A 108 0.65 -19.67 12.29
C MET A 108 0.07 -21.06 12.06
N ALA A 109 -1.20 -21.27 12.43
CA ALA A 109 -1.90 -22.53 12.19
C ALA A 109 -2.03 -22.84 10.69
N GLU A 110 -2.41 -21.86 9.87
CA GLU A 110 -2.50 -22.00 8.41
C GLU A 110 -1.15 -22.41 7.78
N LEU A 111 -0.06 -21.85 8.29
CA LEU A 111 1.29 -22.09 7.77
C LEU A 111 2.04 -23.24 8.45
N ASN A 112 1.40 -23.96 9.38
CA ASN A 112 2.02 -25.00 10.20
C ASN A 112 3.32 -24.51 10.90
N LEU A 113 3.34 -23.26 11.34
CA LEU A 113 4.49 -22.67 12.04
C LEU A 113 4.39 -22.91 13.53
N SER A 114 5.40 -23.57 14.10
CA SER A 114 5.54 -23.72 15.54
C SER A 114 6.45 -22.63 16.13
N GLY A 115 5.90 -21.86 17.07
CA GLY A 115 6.65 -20.90 17.88
C GLY A 115 6.77 -19.49 17.30
N ASN A 116 6.86 -18.51 18.20
CA ASN A 116 6.87 -17.09 17.86
C ASN A 116 8.11 -16.66 17.05
N ALA A 117 9.26 -17.29 17.28
CA ALA A 117 10.49 -16.99 16.54
C ALA A 117 10.38 -17.37 15.05
N SER A 118 9.78 -18.52 14.77
CA SER A 118 9.51 -19.00 13.40
C SER A 118 8.56 -18.05 12.68
N TYR A 119 7.47 -17.63 13.35
CA TYR A 119 6.56 -16.62 12.81
C TYR A 119 7.25 -15.28 12.55
N SER A 120 8.02 -14.77 13.52
CA SER A 120 8.74 -13.49 13.39
C SER A 120 9.68 -13.49 12.19
N SER A 121 10.40 -14.59 11.98
CA SER A 121 11.31 -14.74 10.84
C SER A 121 10.56 -14.78 9.50
N ALA A 122 9.43 -15.50 9.45
CA ALA A 122 8.57 -15.56 8.27
C ALA A 122 7.90 -14.21 7.96
N ASP A 123 7.46 -13.48 8.98
CA ASP A 123 6.87 -12.14 8.86
C ASP A 123 7.89 -11.13 8.33
N HIS A 124 9.12 -11.13 8.85
CA HIS A 124 10.18 -10.27 8.32
C HIS A 124 10.48 -10.58 6.86
N ARG A 125 10.57 -11.87 6.49
CA ARG A 125 10.77 -12.29 5.10
C ARG A 125 9.63 -11.81 4.20
N ALA A 126 8.38 -11.95 4.64
CA ALA A 126 7.22 -11.50 3.90
C ALA A 126 7.23 -9.98 3.65
N ILE A 127 7.65 -9.20 4.64
CA ILE A 127 7.82 -7.75 4.51
C ILE A 127 8.87 -7.40 3.46
N PHE A 128 10.07 -7.99 3.53
CA PHE A 128 11.13 -7.66 2.57
C PHE A 128 10.76 -8.06 1.16
N GLU A 129 10.17 -9.24 1.00
CA GLU A 129 9.68 -9.70 -0.29
C GLU A 129 8.59 -8.78 -0.85
N PHE A 130 7.64 -8.35 -0.02
CA PHE A 130 6.65 -7.36 -0.41
C PHE A 130 7.29 -6.07 -0.92
N VAL A 131 8.30 -5.54 -0.22
CA VAL A 131 9.00 -4.30 -0.61
C VAL A 131 9.68 -4.44 -1.98
N GLU A 132 10.32 -5.57 -2.24
CA GLU A 132 10.93 -5.85 -3.54
C GLU A 132 9.90 -5.96 -4.67
N VAL A 133 8.78 -6.65 -4.42
CA VAL A 133 7.75 -6.88 -5.42
C VAL A 133 6.94 -5.62 -5.68
N ILE A 134 6.54 -4.88 -4.64
CA ILE A 134 5.73 -3.66 -4.78
C ILE A 134 6.49 -2.57 -5.52
N ALA A 135 7.81 -2.46 -5.34
CA ALA A 135 8.63 -1.52 -6.10
C ALA A 135 8.55 -1.78 -7.62
N LYS A 136 8.59 -3.06 -8.03
CA LYS A 136 8.44 -3.46 -9.44
C LYS A 136 7.03 -3.16 -9.96
N ILE A 137 6.00 -3.53 -9.20
CA ILE A 137 4.60 -3.31 -9.59
C ILE A 137 4.28 -1.81 -9.69
N LYS A 138 4.76 -1.01 -8.74
CA LYS A 138 4.62 0.46 -8.74
C LYS A 138 5.21 1.08 -10.00
N SER A 139 6.40 0.65 -10.41
CA SER A 139 7.03 1.09 -11.66
C SER A 139 6.21 0.66 -12.89
N MET A 140 5.74 -0.59 -12.93
CA MET A 140 4.94 -1.10 -14.06
C MET A 140 3.60 -0.38 -14.22
N LEU A 141 2.94 -0.01 -13.12
CA LEU A 141 1.62 0.64 -13.11
C LEU A 141 1.71 2.18 -13.05
N ASN A 142 2.93 2.74 -13.10
CA ASN A 142 3.20 4.18 -13.00
C ASN A 142 2.47 4.83 -11.80
N ILE A 143 2.65 4.25 -10.60
CA ILE A 143 2.07 4.75 -9.35
C ILE A 143 3.09 5.64 -8.64
N SER A 144 2.67 6.83 -8.22
CA SER A 144 3.50 7.80 -7.52
C SER A 144 3.92 7.34 -6.12
N ASP A 145 5.11 7.80 -5.69
CA ASP A 145 5.63 7.72 -4.32
C ASP A 145 4.71 8.38 -3.28
N GLN A 146 3.86 9.30 -3.73
CA GLN A 146 2.85 9.95 -2.90
C GLN A 146 1.66 9.02 -2.57
N VAL A 147 1.46 7.95 -3.33
CA VAL A 147 0.37 6.98 -3.13
C VAL A 147 0.90 5.66 -2.58
N ILE A 148 2.02 5.15 -3.09
CA ILE A 148 2.73 4.02 -2.48
C ILE A 148 4.15 4.47 -2.16
N PRO A 149 4.50 4.64 -0.86
CA PRO A 149 5.81 5.13 -0.49
C PRO A 149 6.90 4.13 -0.89
N ASP A 150 8.08 4.65 -1.22
CA ASP A 150 9.29 3.83 -1.22
C ASP A 150 9.67 3.51 0.24
N PHE A 151 9.55 2.23 0.60
CA PHE A 151 9.84 1.75 1.95
C PHE A 151 11.34 1.71 2.26
N THR A 152 12.21 1.76 1.24
CA THR A 152 13.66 1.61 1.38
C THR A 152 14.39 2.95 1.53
N GLN A 153 13.88 4.02 0.93
CA GLN A 153 14.53 5.34 0.97
C GLN A 153 14.44 6.00 2.35
N GLN A 154 15.52 6.63 2.81
CA GLN A 154 15.46 7.57 3.93
C GLN A 154 14.68 8.82 3.52
N LYS A 155 13.50 9.02 4.12
CA LYS A 155 12.86 10.33 4.11
C LYS A 155 13.79 11.26 4.89
N SER A 156 14.61 12.05 4.21
CA SER A 156 15.23 13.20 4.83
C SER A 156 14.07 14.04 5.35
N ARG A 157 13.89 14.08 6.68
CA ARG A 157 12.97 15.06 7.29
C ARG A 157 13.49 16.42 6.88
N ALA A 158 12.90 17.01 5.84
CA ALA A 158 13.05 18.42 5.60
C ALA A 158 12.64 19.10 6.91
N LYS A 159 13.60 19.74 7.57
CA LYS A 159 13.30 20.63 8.70
C LYS A 159 12.39 21.72 8.15
N VAL A 160 11.09 21.58 8.41
CA VAL A 160 10.14 22.66 8.18
C VAL A 160 10.51 23.76 9.17
N GLY A 161 11.09 24.83 8.65
CA GLY A 161 11.09 26.19 9.21
C GLY A 161 11.53 26.37 10.66
N GLN A 162 12.80 26.75 10.85
CA GLN A 162 13.09 27.89 11.72
C GLN A 162 13.30 29.07 10.77
N ILE A 163 12.33 29.98 10.71
CA ILE A 163 12.50 31.37 10.28
C ILE A 163 11.98 32.21 11.45
#